data_AF-A0A6V7Q3I0-F1
#
_entry.id   AF-A0A6V7Q3I0-F1
#
_cell.length_a   1.000
_cell.length_b   1.000
_cell.length_c   1.000
_cell.angle_alpha   90.00
_cell.angle_beta   90.00
_cell.angle_gamma   90.00
#
_symmetry.space_group_name_H-M   'P 1'
#
loop_
_entity.id
_entity.type
_entity.pdbx_description
1 polymer ?
#
loop_
_entity_poly.entity_id
_entity_poly.type
_entity_poly.pdbx_seq_one_letter_code
_entity_poly.pdbx_strand_id
1 'polypeptide(L)'
;MQKKKKTKKVIERYWDWELTNETQPIWLRNPKDVTTEEYNDFFKKTFNEYLDPLASSHFTTEGEVEFRSILYVPAVKKDDMIDRKTKNIRLYVKRVFISDDFDGELFPRYLSFVKGVVDSNDLPLNVSREILQESRIVRIMRKRLVRKAFDMILGISLSENKDDYDKFWENYGKFLKLGCMEDQANHKRIAPLLRFFSSQSEEQLISLDEYVENMKPEQKDIYYIAADSLTSAQNAPFLERLVEKDFEVLFLVDPMDEVAIQNLKSYKEKNFVDISKEDLDLGDKNEEKEKEVKQEFSQTCEWIKKRLGEKVARVDISNRLSTSPCVLVTGKFGWSANMERLMRAQTMGDPSSLEFMKSRRVFEINPEHPIIKNLSVASKTCPDDPEALRAVDLLFETALISSGFTPDNPKELSGKIYEMMGTAFSGKWAPAAAEVYQPQPSQPVEPQYANAFEAEVVEPVEAGRQK
;
A
#
# COMPACT_ATOMS: atom_id res chain seq x y z
N MET A 1 15.69 -75.80 -52.12
CA MET A 1 16.17 -74.70 -51.25
C MET A 1 15.60 -73.38 -51.76
N GLN A 2 15.00 -72.57 -50.89
CA GLN A 2 15.24 -71.12 -50.84
C GLN A 2 14.65 -70.58 -49.52
N LYS A 3 15.50 -70.49 -48.49
CA LYS A 3 15.17 -69.75 -47.27
C LYS A 3 14.99 -68.28 -47.68
N LYS A 4 13.79 -67.71 -47.51
CA LYS A 4 13.58 -66.27 -47.65
C LYS A 4 14.58 -65.54 -46.75
N LYS A 5 15.45 -64.72 -47.36
CA LYS A 5 16.43 -63.89 -46.64
C LYS A 5 15.67 -62.98 -45.68
N LYS A 6 16.02 -63.01 -44.39
CA LYS A 6 15.50 -62.06 -43.39
C LYS A 6 15.92 -60.66 -43.80
N THR A 7 14.96 -59.82 -44.21
CA THR A 7 15.18 -58.41 -44.47
C THR A 7 15.35 -57.67 -43.14
N LYS A 8 16.50 -57.01 -42.97
CA LYS A 8 16.76 -56.11 -41.84
C LYS A 8 16.06 -54.79 -42.15
N LYS A 9 15.14 -54.33 -41.30
CA LYS A 9 14.65 -52.95 -41.37
C LYS A 9 15.81 -52.05 -40.96
N VAL A 10 16.31 -51.24 -41.90
CA VAL A 10 17.29 -50.20 -41.65
C VAL A 10 16.49 -48.92 -41.39
N ILE A 11 16.61 -48.36 -40.20
CA ILE A 11 16.06 -47.03 -39.90
C ILE A 11 17.05 -46.04 -40.49
N GLU A 12 16.71 -45.48 -41.64
CA GLU A 12 17.52 -44.47 -42.32
C GLU A 12 17.15 -43.10 -41.73
N ARG A 13 18.12 -42.48 -41.04
CA ARG A 13 17.97 -41.09 -40.58
C ARG A 13 18.38 -40.18 -41.74
N TYR A 14 17.44 -39.40 -42.24
CA TYR A 14 17.72 -38.33 -43.19
C TYR A 14 17.36 -36.99 -42.54
N TRP A 15 18.05 -35.95 -42.99
CA TRP A 15 17.77 -34.58 -42.63
C TRP A 15 16.94 -33.99 -43.75
N ASP A 16 15.80 -33.41 -43.42
CA ASP A 16 14.95 -32.70 -44.36
C ASP A 16 14.76 -31.26 -43.90
N TRP A 17 14.50 -30.37 -44.84
CA TRP A 17 14.19 -28.97 -44.56
C TRP A 17 12.72 -28.87 -44.16
N GLU A 18 12.48 -28.57 -42.88
CA GLU A 18 11.14 -28.27 -42.39
C GLU A 18 10.82 -26.78 -42.65
N LEU A 19 9.72 -26.51 -43.33
CA LEU A 19 9.24 -25.15 -43.55
C LEU A 19 8.65 -24.62 -42.24
N THR A 20 9.37 -23.70 -41.58
CA THR A 20 9.03 -23.25 -40.22
C THR A 20 8.04 -22.08 -40.17
N ASN A 21 7.74 -21.44 -41.31
CA ASN A 21 6.98 -20.19 -41.40
C ASN A 21 5.70 -20.28 -42.26
N GLU A 22 5.00 -21.41 -42.23
CA GLU A 22 3.75 -21.61 -43.01
C GLU A 22 2.59 -20.71 -42.54
N THR A 23 2.55 -20.34 -41.25
CA THR A 23 1.39 -19.64 -40.67
C THR A 23 1.57 -18.13 -40.69
N GLN A 24 0.59 -17.43 -41.27
CA GLN A 24 0.52 -15.98 -41.21
C GLN A 24 0.52 -15.51 -39.74
N PRO A 25 1.34 -14.50 -39.38
CA PRO A 25 1.37 -13.96 -38.03
C PRO A 25 -0.03 -13.59 -37.52
N ILE A 26 -0.35 -13.99 -36.28
CA ILE A 26 -1.73 -13.90 -35.78
C ILE A 26 -2.25 -12.46 -35.69
N TRP A 27 -1.38 -11.47 -35.46
CA TRP A 27 -1.73 -10.05 -35.46
C TRP A 27 -2.08 -9.48 -36.85
N LEU A 28 -1.87 -10.27 -37.91
CA LEU A 28 -2.28 -9.91 -39.26
C LEU A 28 -3.64 -10.50 -39.65
N ARG A 29 -4.15 -11.48 -38.90
CA ARG A 29 -5.46 -12.10 -39.10
C ARG A 29 -6.57 -11.20 -38.55
N ASN A 30 -7.80 -11.42 -39.00
CA ASN A 30 -8.95 -10.75 -38.43
C ASN A 30 -9.15 -11.24 -36.98
N PRO A 31 -9.26 -10.35 -35.97
CA PRO A 31 -9.43 -10.76 -34.58
C PRO A 31 -10.59 -11.72 -34.33
N LYS A 32 -11.64 -11.68 -35.16
CA LYS A 32 -12.82 -12.56 -35.07
C LYS A 32 -12.55 -14.01 -35.48
N ASP A 33 -11.50 -14.24 -36.27
CA ASP A 33 -11.14 -15.54 -36.81
C ASP A 33 -10.00 -16.21 -36.02
N VAL A 34 -9.58 -15.61 -34.89
CA VAL A 34 -8.50 -16.12 -34.04
C VAL A 34 -9.12 -16.58 -32.72
N THR A 35 -8.93 -17.86 -32.38
CA THR A 35 -9.49 -18.43 -31.15
C THR A 35 -8.65 -18.07 -29.92
N THR A 36 -9.23 -18.24 -28.72
CA THR A 36 -8.53 -18.03 -27.45
C THR A 36 -7.31 -18.95 -27.33
N GLU A 37 -7.42 -20.21 -27.76
CA GLU A 37 -6.32 -21.18 -27.75
C GLU A 37 -5.16 -20.71 -28.65
N GLU A 38 -5.46 -20.13 -29.82
CA GLU A 38 -4.43 -19.59 -30.70
C GLU A 38 -3.70 -18.38 -30.08
N TYR A 39 -4.43 -17.49 -29.38
CA TYR A 39 -3.81 -16.38 -28.64
C TYR A 39 -2.93 -16.90 -27.49
N ASN A 40 -3.39 -17.91 -26.76
CA ASN A 40 -2.69 -18.50 -25.62
C ASN A 40 -1.42 -19.24 -26.07
N ASP A 41 -1.51 -20.06 -27.12
CA ASP A 41 -0.37 -20.75 -27.72
C ASP A 41 0.67 -19.76 -28.23
N PHE A 42 0.22 -18.69 -28.89
CA PHE A 42 1.12 -17.63 -29.33
C PHE A 42 1.81 -16.94 -28.15
N PHE A 43 1.08 -16.61 -27.09
CA PHE A 43 1.64 -15.99 -25.88
C PHE A 43 2.72 -16.88 -25.24
N LYS A 44 2.39 -18.15 -25.00
CA LYS A 44 3.30 -19.15 -24.40
C LYS A 44 4.57 -19.33 -25.21
N LYS A 45 4.44 -19.55 -26.53
CA LYS A 45 5.58 -19.74 -27.44
C LYS A 45 6.44 -18.47 -27.58
N THR A 46 5.79 -17.31 -27.72
CA THR A 46 6.50 -16.05 -27.98
C THR A 46 7.25 -15.57 -26.75
N PHE A 47 6.62 -15.61 -25.58
CA PHE A 47 7.18 -15.02 -24.34
C PHE A 47 7.78 -16.04 -23.38
N ASN A 48 7.88 -17.31 -23.80
CA ASN A 48 8.37 -18.43 -22.99
C ASN A 48 7.61 -18.53 -21.66
N GLU A 49 6.28 -18.56 -21.76
CA GLU A 49 5.36 -18.66 -20.63
C GLU A 49 4.73 -20.06 -20.58
N TYR A 50 4.44 -20.53 -19.37
CA TYR A 50 3.83 -21.85 -19.15
C TYR A 50 2.32 -21.76 -18.93
N LEU A 51 1.85 -20.65 -18.35
CA LEU A 51 0.45 -20.40 -18.06
C LEU A 51 -0.21 -19.58 -19.17
N ASP A 52 -1.53 -19.71 -19.27
CA ASP A 52 -2.33 -18.83 -20.11
C ASP A 52 -2.32 -17.41 -19.54
N PRO A 53 -2.44 -16.37 -20.39
CA PRO A 53 -2.58 -15.00 -19.94
C PRO A 53 -3.95 -14.78 -19.28
N LEU A 54 -4.06 -13.83 -18.34
CA LEU A 54 -5.35 -13.43 -17.75
C LEU A 54 -6.25 -12.75 -18.79
N ALA A 55 -5.65 -12.01 -19.71
CA ALA A 55 -6.36 -11.36 -20.80
C ALA A 55 -5.45 -11.15 -22.00
N SER A 56 -6.09 -11.01 -23.16
CA SER A 56 -5.44 -10.56 -24.38
C SER A 56 -6.27 -9.45 -25.06
N SER A 57 -5.62 -8.57 -25.80
CA SER A 57 -6.26 -7.52 -26.57
C SER A 57 -5.63 -7.42 -27.95
N HIS A 58 -6.38 -7.81 -28.99
CA HIS A 58 -5.97 -7.70 -30.39
C HIS A 58 -6.67 -6.51 -31.05
N PHE A 59 -5.90 -5.56 -31.54
CA PHE A 59 -6.43 -4.37 -32.20
C PHE A 59 -5.55 -3.88 -33.35
N THR A 60 -6.20 -3.20 -34.28
CA THR A 60 -5.55 -2.41 -35.33
C THR A 60 -5.87 -0.95 -35.07
N THR A 61 -4.89 -0.07 -35.29
CA THR A 61 -5.09 1.37 -35.24
C THR A 61 -4.86 1.96 -36.63
N GLU A 62 -5.74 2.87 -37.01
CA GLU A 62 -5.75 3.53 -38.31
C GLU A 62 -5.46 5.04 -38.16
N GLY A 63 -5.29 5.75 -39.28
CA GLY A 63 -5.13 7.20 -39.33
C GLY A 63 -3.67 7.66 -39.29
N GLU A 64 -3.34 8.61 -38.41
CA GLU A 64 -2.00 9.25 -38.40
C GLU A 64 -0.84 8.27 -38.14
N VAL A 65 -1.07 7.20 -37.39
CA VAL A 65 -0.10 6.13 -37.17
C VAL A 65 -0.81 4.79 -37.31
N GLU A 66 -0.40 4.00 -38.28
CA GLU A 66 -0.97 2.67 -38.51
C GLU A 66 -0.08 1.59 -37.89
N PHE A 67 -0.70 0.78 -37.03
CA PHE A 67 -0.07 -0.42 -36.48
C PHE A 67 -1.10 -1.43 -36.01
N ARG A 68 -0.69 -2.68 -35.97
CA ARG A 68 -1.44 -3.80 -35.39
C ARG A 68 -0.73 -4.27 -34.14
N SER A 69 -1.49 -4.69 -33.14
CA SER A 69 -0.90 -5.14 -31.88
C SER A 69 -1.76 -6.20 -31.22
N ILE A 70 -1.09 -7.10 -30.50
CA ILE A 70 -1.71 -7.99 -29.53
C ILE A 70 -0.99 -7.75 -28.21
N LEU A 71 -1.75 -7.36 -27.20
CA LEU A 71 -1.28 -7.18 -25.83
C LEU A 71 -1.81 -8.30 -24.93
N TYR A 72 -1.09 -8.57 -23.86
CA TYR A 72 -1.37 -9.62 -22.90
C TYR A 72 -1.08 -9.15 -21.47
N VAL A 73 -1.89 -9.63 -20.53
CA VAL A 73 -1.60 -9.59 -19.10
C VAL A 73 -1.17 -11.00 -18.66
N PRO A 74 0.09 -11.23 -18.25
CA PRO A 74 0.51 -12.53 -17.76
C PRO A 74 -0.23 -12.92 -16.47
N ALA A 75 -0.54 -14.20 -16.27
CA ALA A 75 -1.26 -14.64 -15.06
C ALA A 75 -0.47 -14.56 -13.76
N VAL A 76 0.86 -14.60 -13.85
CA VAL A 76 1.73 -14.53 -12.68
C VAL A 76 2.86 -13.56 -12.98
N LYS A 77 3.14 -12.67 -12.02
CA LYS A 77 4.28 -11.75 -12.05
C LYS A 77 5.58 -12.52 -11.81
N LYS A 78 6.67 -12.11 -12.46
CA LYS A 78 8.03 -12.56 -12.12
C LYS A 78 8.64 -11.63 -11.07
N ASP A 79 9.31 -12.16 -10.05
CA ASP A 79 9.72 -11.39 -8.86
C ASP A 79 10.56 -10.14 -9.16
N ASP A 80 11.40 -10.18 -10.20
CA ASP A 80 12.40 -9.13 -10.51
C ASP A 80 11.91 -7.97 -11.42
N MET A 81 10.59 -7.70 -11.49
CA MET A 81 10.05 -6.79 -12.52
C MET A 81 10.10 -5.28 -12.22
N ILE A 82 10.36 -4.85 -10.99
CA ILE A 82 10.27 -3.43 -10.62
C ILE A 82 11.52 -2.63 -11.05
N ASP A 83 12.71 -3.24 -11.00
CA ASP A 83 14.00 -2.55 -11.21
C ASP A 83 14.76 -2.96 -12.49
N ARG A 84 14.17 -3.80 -13.35
CA ARG A 84 14.84 -4.29 -14.55
C ARG A 84 14.18 -3.80 -15.83
N LYS A 85 15.01 -3.52 -16.84
CA LYS A 85 14.54 -3.40 -18.22
C LYS A 85 13.79 -4.67 -18.60
N THR A 86 12.55 -4.50 -19.08
CA THR A 86 11.70 -5.63 -19.45
C THR A 86 11.71 -5.83 -20.96
N LYS A 87 11.81 -7.08 -21.40
CA LYS A 87 11.70 -7.48 -22.82
C LYS A 87 10.31 -7.99 -23.15
N ASN A 88 9.31 -7.22 -22.73
CA ASN A 88 7.92 -7.67 -22.76
C ASN A 88 7.20 -7.28 -24.05
N ILE A 89 7.70 -6.26 -24.76
CA ILE A 89 7.11 -5.80 -26.03
C ILE A 89 8.08 -6.07 -27.18
N ARG A 90 7.64 -6.82 -28.18
CA ARG A 90 8.39 -7.03 -29.43
C ARG A 90 7.89 -6.09 -30.51
N LEU A 91 8.77 -5.26 -31.04
CA LEU A 91 8.44 -4.33 -32.12
C LEU A 91 8.83 -4.92 -33.47
N TYR A 92 7.90 -4.82 -34.40
CA TYR A 92 8.04 -5.16 -35.80
C TYR A 92 7.77 -3.92 -36.64
N VAL A 93 8.51 -3.78 -37.74
CA VAL A 93 8.22 -2.81 -38.79
C VAL A 93 8.08 -3.54 -40.10
N LYS A 94 6.90 -3.46 -40.71
CA LYS A 94 6.55 -4.22 -41.92
C LYS A 94 6.87 -5.71 -41.75
N ARG A 95 6.48 -6.29 -40.60
CA ARG A 95 6.69 -7.71 -40.23
C ARG A 95 8.15 -8.11 -39.98
N VAL A 96 9.08 -7.17 -40.01
CA VAL A 96 10.50 -7.42 -39.68
C VAL A 96 10.72 -7.09 -38.21
N PHE A 97 11.21 -8.05 -37.44
CA PHE A 97 11.57 -7.82 -36.04
C PHE A 97 12.66 -6.75 -35.95
N ILE A 98 12.45 -5.76 -35.08
CA ILE A 98 13.37 -4.64 -34.87
C ILE A 98 14.10 -4.83 -33.55
N SER A 99 13.38 -4.77 -32.44
CA SER A 99 13.94 -4.92 -31.10
C SER A 99 12.85 -5.30 -30.10
N ASP A 100 13.27 -5.81 -28.95
CA ASP A 100 12.47 -5.98 -27.74
C ASP A 100 13.05 -5.25 -26.53
N ASP A 101 14.14 -4.50 -26.73
CA ASP A 101 14.85 -3.75 -25.69
C ASP A 101 14.40 -2.29 -25.69
N PHE A 102 13.23 -2.06 -25.09
CA PHE A 102 12.65 -0.73 -24.88
C PHE A 102 12.65 -0.39 -23.39
N ASP A 103 13.27 0.72 -23.01
CA ASP A 103 13.26 1.26 -21.66
C ASP A 103 12.23 2.40 -21.53
N GLY A 104 10.96 2.02 -21.52
CA GLY A 104 9.87 2.96 -21.28
C GLY A 104 9.36 3.68 -22.53
N GLU A 105 9.89 3.38 -23.73
CA GLU A 105 9.50 4.13 -24.94
C GLU A 105 8.07 3.83 -25.42
N LEU A 106 7.60 2.59 -25.25
CA LEU A 106 6.28 2.15 -25.70
C LEU A 106 5.26 1.98 -24.56
N PHE A 107 5.73 1.64 -23.37
CA PHE A 107 4.92 1.54 -22.16
C PHE A 107 5.64 2.22 -21.00
N PRO A 108 4.93 2.95 -20.13
CA PRO A 108 5.52 3.46 -18.90
C PRO A 108 5.93 2.31 -17.98
N ARG A 109 6.86 2.56 -17.05
CA ARG A 109 7.40 1.53 -16.14
C ARG A 109 6.31 0.82 -15.33
N TYR A 110 5.29 1.56 -14.90
CA TYR A 110 4.15 0.99 -14.19
C TYR A 110 3.25 0.08 -15.06
N LEU A 111 3.42 0.02 -16.38
CA LEU A 111 2.77 -0.97 -17.26
C LEU A 111 3.78 -1.91 -17.93
N SER A 112 5.03 -1.94 -17.44
CA SER A 112 6.09 -2.79 -17.98
C SER A 112 5.76 -4.28 -17.94
N PHE A 113 4.78 -4.71 -17.13
CA PHE A 113 4.34 -6.09 -17.08
C PHE A 113 3.51 -6.55 -18.28
N VAL A 114 2.96 -5.61 -19.05
CA VAL A 114 2.19 -5.92 -20.26
C VAL A 114 3.12 -6.52 -21.30
N LYS A 115 2.76 -7.69 -21.81
CA LYS A 115 3.49 -8.35 -22.91
C LYS A 115 2.76 -8.14 -24.22
N GLY A 116 3.49 -8.16 -25.33
CA GLY A 116 2.81 -8.02 -26.61
C GLY A 116 3.72 -7.84 -27.81
N VAL A 117 3.08 -7.80 -28.97
CA VAL A 117 3.71 -7.50 -30.25
C VAL A 117 3.11 -6.22 -30.82
N VAL A 118 3.94 -5.41 -31.47
CA VAL A 118 3.52 -4.19 -32.15
C VAL A 118 4.12 -4.23 -33.55
N ASP A 119 3.30 -4.24 -34.60
CA ASP A 119 3.75 -4.23 -35.99
C ASP A 119 3.26 -2.96 -36.69
N SER A 120 4.18 -2.05 -36.98
CA SER A 120 3.89 -0.75 -37.60
C SER A 120 4.38 -0.67 -39.03
N ASN A 121 3.64 0.03 -39.89
CA ASN A 121 4.05 0.32 -41.26
C ASN A 121 4.82 1.65 -41.39
N ASP A 122 4.72 2.52 -40.38
CA ASP A 122 5.02 3.95 -40.48
C ASP A 122 6.20 4.42 -39.63
N LEU A 123 6.86 3.50 -38.91
CA LEU A 123 8.00 3.88 -38.07
C LEU A 123 9.26 4.16 -38.93
N PRO A 124 9.87 5.35 -38.78
CA PRO A 124 11.15 5.63 -39.43
C PRO A 124 12.24 4.79 -38.75
N LEU A 125 12.80 3.84 -39.49
CA LEU A 125 13.90 3.02 -38.98
C LEU A 125 15.22 3.79 -39.06
N ASN A 126 15.98 3.79 -37.97
CA ASN A 126 17.38 4.20 -38.00
C ASN A 126 18.23 3.12 -38.69
N VAL A 127 19.45 3.51 -39.11
CA VAL A 127 20.37 2.62 -39.83
C VAL A 127 20.75 1.39 -39.00
N SER A 128 20.86 1.53 -37.66
CA SER A 128 21.19 0.43 -36.76
C SER A 128 20.02 -0.50 -36.45
N ARG A 129 18.76 -0.06 -36.60
CA ARG A 129 17.54 -0.81 -36.25
C ARG A 129 17.48 -1.30 -34.80
N GLU A 130 18.31 -0.77 -33.91
CA GLU A 130 18.44 -1.25 -32.53
C GLU A 130 17.74 -0.33 -31.52
N ILE A 131 17.72 0.98 -31.79
CA ILE A 131 17.19 1.99 -30.86
C ILE A 131 15.97 2.68 -31.46
N LEU A 132 14.87 2.73 -30.71
CA LEU A 132 13.69 3.50 -31.11
C LEU A 132 13.96 4.99 -30.88
N GLN A 133 14.01 5.79 -31.94
CA GLN A 133 14.16 7.23 -31.80
C GLN A 133 12.86 7.85 -31.26
N GLU A 134 12.99 8.76 -30.30
CA GLU A 134 11.84 9.51 -29.81
C GLU A 134 11.26 10.37 -30.95
N SER A 135 10.01 10.10 -31.31
CA SER A 135 9.31 10.79 -32.39
C SER A 135 7.85 11.01 -32.05
N ARG A 136 7.20 11.92 -32.78
CA ARG A 136 5.74 12.13 -32.66
C ARG A 136 4.97 10.82 -32.86
N ILE A 137 5.40 9.98 -33.80
CA ILE A 137 4.78 8.69 -34.11
C ILE A 137 4.85 7.76 -32.89
N VAL A 138 6.02 7.63 -32.27
CA VAL A 138 6.21 6.79 -31.07
C VAL A 138 5.36 7.29 -29.89
N ARG A 139 5.27 8.61 -29.69
CA ARG A 139 4.42 9.21 -28.63
C ARG A 139 2.93 8.91 -28.85
N ILE A 140 2.44 8.96 -30.08
CA ILE A 140 1.05 8.61 -30.43
C ILE A 140 0.81 7.12 -30.22
N MET A 141 1.75 6.28 -30.67
CA MET A 141 1.71 4.83 -30.49
C MET A 141 1.66 4.45 -29.01
N ARG A 142 2.55 4.99 -28.17
CA ARG A 142 2.54 4.83 -26.70
C ARG A 142 1.17 5.16 -26.12
N LYS A 143 0.59 6.32 -26.45
CA LYS A 143 -0.74 6.71 -25.94
C LYS A 143 -1.84 5.72 -26.32
N ARG A 144 -1.82 5.19 -27.55
CA ARG A 144 -2.79 4.21 -28.03
C ARG A 144 -2.60 2.85 -27.34
N LEU A 145 -1.37 2.38 -27.20
CA LEU A 145 -1.00 1.14 -26.51
C LEU A 145 -1.42 1.18 -25.03
N VAL A 146 -1.06 2.24 -24.32
CA VAL A 146 -1.41 2.43 -22.90
C VAL A 146 -2.92 2.45 -22.71
N ARG A 147 -3.66 3.15 -23.57
CA ARG A 147 -5.14 3.13 -23.53
C ARG A 147 -5.69 1.72 -23.69
N LYS A 148 -5.19 0.95 -24.66
CA LYS A 148 -5.65 -0.42 -24.89
C LYS A 148 -5.27 -1.38 -23.77
N ALA A 149 -4.14 -1.17 -23.09
CA ALA A 149 -3.79 -1.91 -21.89
C ALA A 149 -4.78 -1.63 -20.75
N PHE A 150 -5.16 -0.36 -20.52
CA PHE A 150 -6.19 -0.04 -19.52
C PHE A 150 -7.55 -0.63 -19.88
N ASP A 151 -7.98 -0.54 -21.14
CA ASP A 151 -9.24 -1.14 -21.60
C ASP A 151 -9.22 -2.67 -21.37
N MET A 152 -8.09 -3.34 -21.61
CA MET A 152 -7.91 -4.77 -21.37
C MET A 152 -7.98 -5.11 -19.88
N ILE A 153 -7.30 -4.36 -19.01
CA ILE A 153 -7.31 -4.58 -17.55
C ILE A 153 -8.71 -4.32 -16.97
N LEU A 154 -9.39 -3.27 -17.44
CA LEU A 154 -10.78 -3.00 -17.08
C LEU A 154 -11.70 -4.15 -17.50
N GLY A 155 -11.46 -4.76 -18.67
CA GLY A 155 -12.18 -5.95 -19.11
C GLY A 155 -12.06 -7.13 -18.13
N ILE A 156 -10.90 -7.33 -17.52
CA ILE A 156 -10.72 -8.34 -16.44
C ILE A 156 -11.60 -7.97 -15.24
N SER A 157 -11.59 -6.69 -14.84
CA SER A 157 -12.33 -6.21 -13.66
C SER A 157 -13.85 -6.27 -13.83
N LEU A 158 -14.35 -6.27 -15.07
CA LEU A 158 -15.77 -6.34 -15.38
C LEU A 158 -16.22 -7.75 -15.77
N SER A 159 -15.32 -8.73 -15.76
CA SER A 159 -15.65 -10.11 -16.07
C SER A 159 -16.49 -10.75 -14.95
N GLU A 160 -17.28 -11.77 -15.29
CA GLU A 160 -18.07 -12.52 -14.31
C GLU A 160 -17.19 -13.32 -13.34
N ASN A 161 -15.93 -13.60 -13.72
CA ASN A 161 -14.98 -14.33 -12.91
C ASN A 161 -14.16 -13.37 -12.02
N LYS A 162 -14.68 -13.06 -10.83
CA LYS A 162 -14.01 -12.17 -9.87
C LYS A 162 -12.58 -12.62 -9.53
N ASP A 163 -12.34 -13.93 -9.47
CA ASP A 163 -11.02 -14.51 -9.16
C ASP A 163 -9.92 -14.04 -10.12
N ASP A 164 -10.25 -13.73 -11.38
CA ASP A 164 -9.26 -13.29 -12.36
C ASP A 164 -8.77 -11.87 -12.06
N TYR A 165 -9.65 -11.00 -11.56
CA TYR A 165 -9.24 -9.67 -11.13
C TYR A 165 -8.50 -9.70 -9.79
N ASP A 166 -8.88 -10.59 -8.88
CA ASP A 166 -8.16 -10.77 -7.61
C ASP A 166 -6.71 -11.23 -7.87
N LYS A 167 -6.53 -12.22 -8.77
CA LYS A 167 -5.19 -12.62 -9.24
C LYS A 167 -4.44 -11.47 -9.90
N PHE A 168 -5.11 -10.69 -10.75
CA PHE A 168 -4.49 -9.51 -11.36
C PHE A 168 -4.03 -8.51 -10.28
N TRP A 169 -4.87 -8.22 -9.31
CA TRP A 169 -4.58 -7.24 -8.25
C TRP A 169 -3.45 -7.70 -7.35
N GLU A 170 -3.42 -8.97 -6.95
CA GLU A 170 -2.32 -9.56 -6.17
C GLU A 170 -0.97 -9.42 -6.87
N ASN A 171 -0.94 -9.66 -8.19
CA ASN A 171 0.29 -9.61 -8.97
C ASN A 171 0.71 -8.19 -9.36
N TYR A 172 -0.25 -7.33 -9.72
CA TYR A 172 0.00 -6.06 -10.42
C TYR A 172 -0.63 -4.82 -9.76
N GLY A 173 -1.35 -4.95 -8.66
CA GLY A 173 -1.97 -3.80 -7.97
C GLY A 173 -0.96 -2.73 -7.55
N LYS A 174 0.24 -3.14 -7.12
CA LYS A 174 1.36 -2.21 -6.80
C LYS A 174 1.82 -1.40 -8.01
N PHE A 175 1.76 -1.97 -9.21
CA PHE A 175 2.07 -1.26 -10.44
C PHE A 175 1.00 -0.20 -10.74
N LEU A 176 -0.28 -0.49 -10.52
CA LEU A 176 -1.32 0.53 -10.67
C LEU A 176 -1.17 1.69 -9.67
N LYS A 177 -0.80 1.38 -8.42
CA LYS A 177 -0.48 2.40 -7.40
C LYS A 177 0.70 3.27 -7.81
N LEU A 178 1.75 2.70 -8.41
CA LEU A 178 2.85 3.46 -9.01
C LEU A 178 2.36 4.37 -10.15
N GLY A 179 1.44 3.88 -10.97
CA GLY A 179 0.79 4.68 -12.02
C GLY A 179 0.07 5.92 -11.47
N CYS A 180 -0.56 5.83 -10.29
CA CYS A 180 -1.14 6.99 -9.62
C CYS A 180 -0.12 8.04 -9.17
N MET A 181 1.14 7.65 -8.96
CA MET A 181 2.21 8.57 -8.56
C MET A 181 2.87 9.23 -9.78
N GLU A 182 2.99 8.50 -10.89
CA GLU A 182 3.80 8.90 -12.04
C GLU A 182 2.98 9.48 -13.21
N ASP A 183 1.71 9.10 -13.38
CA ASP A 183 0.95 9.36 -14.62
C ASP A 183 -0.40 10.05 -14.39
N GLN A 184 -0.31 11.35 -14.05
CA GLN A 184 -1.47 12.21 -13.84
C GLN A 184 -2.43 12.23 -15.03
N ALA A 185 -1.93 12.10 -16.27
CA ALA A 185 -2.76 12.12 -17.47
C ALA A 185 -3.70 10.91 -17.57
N ASN A 186 -3.36 9.80 -16.91
CA ASN A 186 -4.13 8.56 -16.92
C ASN A 186 -4.86 8.24 -15.61
N HIS A 187 -4.87 9.14 -14.61
CA HIS A 187 -5.61 8.94 -13.35
C HIS A 187 -7.07 8.49 -13.56
N LYS A 188 -7.78 9.06 -14.54
CA LYS A 188 -9.16 8.66 -14.86
C LYS A 188 -9.33 7.20 -15.31
N ARG A 189 -8.25 6.56 -15.79
CA ARG A 189 -8.22 5.15 -16.21
C ARG A 189 -7.66 4.23 -15.14
N ILE A 190 -6.76 4.74 -14.30
CA ILE A 190 -6.13 3.98 -13.23
C ILE A 190 -7.08 3.85 -12.02
N ALA A 191 -7.74 4.94 -11.62
CA ALA A 191 -8.56 4.97 -10.41
C ALA A 191 -9.67 3.87 -10.35
N PRO A 192 -10.44 3.59 -11.43
CA PRO A 192 -11.45 2.51 -11.41
C PRO A 192 -10.86 1.10 -11.18
N LEU A 193 -9.56 0.93 -11.42
CA LEU A 193 -8.85 -0.33 -11.27
C LEU A 193 -8.31 -0.54 -9.85
N LEU A 194 -8.37 0.48 -8.98
CA LEU A 194 -7.89 0.34 -7.62
C LEU A 194 -8.84 -0.48 -6.76
N ARG A 195 -8.27 -1.19 -5.78
CA ARG A 195 -9.00 -2.03 -4.83
C ARG A 195 -8.47 -1.81 -3.41
N PHE A 196 -9.38 -1.69 -2.44
CA PHE A 196 -9.06 -1.41 -1.04
C PHE A 196 -10.01 -2.17 -0.12
N PHE A 197 -9.57 -2.44 1.11
CA PHE A 197 -10.50 -2.84 2.18
C PHE A 197 -11.30 -1.62 2.63
N SER A 198 -12.42 -1.83 3.31
CA SER A 198 -13.20 -0.75 3.90
C SER A 198 -13.82 -1.16 5.23
N SER A 199 -14.35 -0.19 5.97
CA SER A 199 -15.11 -0.41 7.20
C SER A 199 -16.41 -1.21 7.01
N GLN A 200 -16.84 -1.44 5.77
CA GLN A 200 -18.01 -2.26 5.44
C GLN A 200 -17.62 -3.54 4.68
N SER A 201 -16.37 -3.67 4.24
CA SER A 201 -15.82 -4.83 3.55
C SER A 201 -14.40 -5.12 4.03
N GLU A 202 -14.32 -5.83 5.15
CA GLU A 202 -13.06 -6.08 5.86
C GLU A 202 -12.30 -7.30 5.32
N GLU A 203 -12.99 -8.25 4.71
CA GLU A 203 -12.38 -9.49 4.20
C GLU A 203 -12.15 -9.46 2.68
N GLN A 204 -12.86 -8.58 1.98
CA GLN A 204 -12.84 -8.49 0.52
C GLN A 204 -12.50 -7.07 0.10
N LEU A 205 -11.67 -6.95 -0.92
CA LEU A 205 -11.35 -5.65 -1.49
C LEU A 205 -12.52 -5.15 -2.36
N ILE A 206 -12.82 -3.86 -2.23
CA ILE A 206 -13.81 -3.16 -3.03
C ILE A 206 -13.15 -2.16 -3.97
N SER A 207 -13.83 -1.88 -5.08
CA SER A 207 -13.50 -0.80 -6.00
C SER A 207 -13.94 0.56 -5.48
N LEU A 208 -13.38 1.62 -6.06
CA LEU A 208 -13.87 2.98 -5.83
C LEU A 208 -15.28 3.20 -6.38
N ASP A 209 -15.72 2.40 -7.35
CA ASP A 209 -17.09 2.47 -7.86
C ASP A 209 -18.08 1.91 -6.85
N GLU A 210 -17.79 0.73 -6.28
CA GLU A 210 -18.59 0.15 -5.20
C GLU A 210 -18.68 1.08 -3.99
N TYR A 211 -17.56 1.72 -3.58
CA TYR A 211 -17.59 2.73 -2.52
C TYR A 211 -18.55 3.89 -2.87
N VAL A 212 -18.45 4.44 -4.08
CA VAL A 212 -19.30 5.57 -4.51
C VAL A 212 -20.78 5.17 -4.57
N GLU A 213 -21.08 3.92 -4.93
CA GLU A 213 -22.45 3.39 -4.92
C GLU A 213 -23.00 3.22 -3.50
N ASN A 214 -22.14 2.91 -2.52
CA ASN A 214 -22.50 2.78 -1.10
C ASN A 214 -22.57 4.13 -0.34
N MET A 215 -22.08 5.22 -0.94
CA MET A 215 -22.06 6.55 -0.29
C MET A 215 -23.45 7.00 0.13
N LYS A 216 -23.53 7.61 1.32
CA LYS A 216 -24.78 8.24 1.79
C LYS A 216 -25.11 9.50 0.99
N PRO A 217 -26.40 9.86 0.83
CA PRO A 217 -26.81 11.04 0.05
C PRO A 217 -26.16 12.35 0.52
N GLU A 218 -25.93 12.50 1.81
CA GLU A 218 -25.29 13.65 2.45
C GLU A 218 -23.76 13.62 2.38
N GLN A 219 -23.17 12.47 2.02
CA GLN A 219 -21.72 12.29 1.96
C GLN A 219 -21.13 12.93 0.70
N LYS A 220 -20.21 13.87 0.91
CA LYS A 220 -19.62 14.67 -0.17
C LYS A 220 -18.30 14.14 -0.69
N ASP A 221 -17.57 13.39 0.13
CA ASP A 221 -16.19 13.01 -0.11
C ASP A 221 -15.96 11.53 0.24
N ILE A 222 -14.87 10.97 -0.28
CA ILE A 222 -14.41 9.61 -0.02
C ILE A 222 -13.50 9.64 1.21
N TYR A 223 -13.95 9.01 2.29
CA TYR A 223 -13.19 8.94 3.53
C TYR A 223 -12.20 7.78 3.50
N TYR A 224 -10.98 8.01 3.97
CA TYR A 224 -9.97 6.97 4.11
C TYR A 224 -9.12 7.15 5.36
N ILE A 225 -8.52 6.06 5.83
CA ILE A 225 -7.45 6.05 6.84
C ILE A 225 -6.28 5.21 6.34
N ALA A 226 -5.07 5.71 6.56
CA ALA A 226 -3.84 4.96 6.30
C ALA A 226 -3.27 4.38 7.60
N ALA A 227 -2.93 3.09 7.57
CA ALA A 227 -2.41 2.35 8.71
C ALA A 227 -1.36 1.33 8.27
N ASP A 228 -0.64 0.77 9.24
CA ASP A 228 0.38 -0.25 9.00
C ASP A 228 -0.17 -1.67 8.83
N SER A 229 -1.43 -1.88 9.21
CA SER A 229 -2.15 -3.15 9.05
C SER A 229 -3.66 -2.92 8.98
N LEU A 230 -4.38 -3.92 8.46
CA LEU A 230 -5.84 -3.92 8.45
C LEU A 230 -6.42 -3.84 9.86
N THR A 231 -5.86 -4.59 10.81
CA THR A 231 -6.28 -4.57 12.22
C THR A 231 -6.09 -3.20 12.86
N SER A 232 -4.98 -2.52 12.57
CA SER A 232 -4.74 -1.15 13.05
C SER A 232 -5.77 -0.18 12.48
N ALA A 233 -6.12 -0.30 11.19
CA ALA A 233 -7.13 0.54 10.56
C ALA A 233 -8.52 0.34 11.19
N GLN A 234 -8.96 -0.92 11.34
CA GLN A 234 -10.27 -1.29 11.92
C GLN A 234 -10.47 -0.78 13.34
N ASN A 235 -9.42 -0.78 14.16
CA ASN A 235 -9.48 -0.40 15.57
C ASN A 235 -9.11 1.06 15.82
N ALA A 236 -8.94 1.85 14.76
CA ALA A 236 -8.53 3.24 14.90
C ALA A 236 -9.68 4.10 15.49
N PRO A 237 -9.41 4.92 16.52
CA PRO A 237 -10.44 5.76 17.16
C PRO A 237 -11.05 6.79 16.23
N PHE A 238 -10.38 7.10 15.10
CA PHE A 238 -10.90 8.01 14.07
C PHE A 238 -12.19 7.52 13.41
N LEU A 239 -12.48 6.21 13.45
CA LEU A 239 -13.63 5.61 12.77
C LEU A 239 -14.96 5.79 13.52
N GLU A 240 -14.92 5.96 14.85
CA GLU A 240 -16.06 5.75 15.75
C GLU A 240 -17.34 6.43 15.25
N ARG A 241 -17.32 7.76 15.08
CA ARG A 241 -18.51 8.51 14.67
C ARG A 241 -18.85 8.37 13.19
N LEU A 242 -17.89 8.01 12.34
CA LEU A 242 -18.16 7.72 10.94
C LEU A 242 -18.94 6.42 10.81
N VAL A 243 -18.55 5.39 11.56
CA VAL A 243 -19.26 4.11 11.63
C VAL A 243 -20.66 4.29 12.25
N GLU A 244 -20.81 5.10 13.30
CA GLU A 244 -22.14 5.44 13.86
C GLU A 244 -23.07 6.09 12.82
N LYS A 245 -22.49 6.87 11.90
CA LYS A 245 -23.20 7.53 10.80
C LYS A 245 -23.35 6.66 9.55
N ASP A 246 -22.83 5.44 9.61
CA ASP A 246 -22.78 4.51 8.48
C ASP A 246 -22.05 5.11 7.26
N PHE A 247 -21.05 5.98 7.50
CA PHE A 247 -20.13 6.45 6.48
C PHE A 247 -19.02 5.42 6.31
N GLU A 248 -18.92 4.88 5.09
CA GLU A 248 -17.88 3.93 4.74
C GLU A 248 -16.49 4.61 4.72
N VAL A 249 -15.46 3.93 5.21
CA VAL A 249 -14.08 4.42 5.22
C VAL A 249 -13.16 3.41 4.54
N LEU A 250 -12.37 3.85 3.56
CA LEU A 250 -11.36 3.02 2.91
C LEU A 250 -10.14 2.81 3.83
N PHE A 251 -9.64 1.58 3.87
CA PHE A 251 -8.45 1.20 4.62
C PHE A 251 -7.24 1.08 3.69
N LEU A 252 -6.30 2.01 3.85
CA LEU A 252 -5.05 2.06 3.11
C LEU A 252 -3.95 1.39 3.93
N VAL A 253 -3.60 0.15 3.57
CA VAL A 253 -2.72 -0.71 4.38
C VAL A 253 -1.42 -1.08 3.68
N ASP A 254 -1.30 -0.81 2.39
CA ASP A 254 -0.03 -0.93 1.66
C ASP A 254 0.77 0.39 1.77
N PRO A 255 2.10 0.35 1.93
CA PRO A 255 2.94 1.54 2.02
C PRO A 255 2.80 2.53 0.84
N MET A 256 2.37 2.06 -0.34
CA MET A 256 2.17 2.91 -1.51
C MET A 256 0.81 3.62 -1.53
N ASP A 257 -0.17 3.13 -0.76
CA ASP A 257 -1.57 3.55 -0.87
C ASP A 257 -1.75 5.03 -0.58
N GLU A 258 -1.18 5.51 0.54
CA GLU A 258 -1.37 6.88 0.99
C GLU A 258 -0.84 7.88 -0.04
N VAL A 259 0.35 7.63 -0.60
CA VAL A 259 0.93 8.49 -1.64
C VAL A 259 0.13 8.37 -2.94
N ALA A 260 -0.34 7.18 -3.31
CA ALA A 260 -1.15 6.97 -4.51
C ALA A 260 -2.47 7.76 -4.44
N ILE A 261 -3.20 7.67 -3.32
CA ILE A 261 -4.45 8.39 -3.09
C ILE A 261 -4.23 9.92 -3.03
N GLN A 262 -3.17 10.38 -2.37
CA GLN A 262 -2.82 11.82 -2.33
C GLN A 262 -2.56 12.39 -3.73
N ASN A 263 -1.94 11.62 -4.64
CA ASN A 263 -1.72 12.05 -6.02
C ASN A 263 -3.00 12.04 -6.87
N LEU A 264 -3.94 11.11 -6.62
CA LEU A 264 -5.22 11.07 -7.33
C LEU A 264 -6.10 12.30 -7.04
N LYS A 265 -6.06 12.83 -5.81
CA LYS A 265 -6.84 13.97 -5.28
C LYS A 265 -8.35 13.74 -5.20
N SER A 266 -8.97 13.25 -6.27
CA SER A 266 -10.42 13.07 -6.37
C SER A 266 -10.81 11.93 -7.31
N TYR A 267 -11.98 11.34 -7.08
CA TYR A 267 -12.61 10.34 -7.95
C TYR A 267 -14.09 10.67 -8.16
N LYS A 268 -14.59 10.66 -9.40
CA LYS A 268 -15.98 11.03 -9.75
C LYS A 268 -16.47 12.31 -9.05
N GLU A 269 -15.63 13.35 -9.04
CA GLU A 269 -15.90 14.66 -8.41
C GLU A 269 -15.99 14.66 -6.86
N LYS A 270 -15.59 13.56 -6.22
CA LYS A 270 -15.48 13.40 -4.76
C LYS A 270 -14.01 13.49 -4.36
N ASN A 271 -13.66 14.30 -3.36
CA ASN A 271 -12.26 14.37 -2.90
C ASN A 271 -11.94 13.17 -2.00
N PHE A 272 -10.67 12.79 -1.93
CA PHE A 272 -10.21 11.88 -0.89
C PHE A 272 -9.90 12.66 0.39
N VAL A 273 -10.51 12.26 1.51
CA VAL A 273 -10.38 12.92 2.82
C VAL A 273 -9.81 11.94 3.83
N ASP A 274 -8.64 12.30 4.37
CA ASP A 274 -7.98 11.56 5.44
C ASP A 274 -8.66 11.82 6.78
N ILE A 275 -9.27 10.80 7.36
CA ILE A 275 -9.97 10.92 8.64
C ILE A 275 -9.04 11.01 9.85
N SER A 276 -7.71 10.92 9.66
CA SER A 276 -6.71 11.17 10.71
C SER A 276 -6.21 12.62 10.75
N LYS A 277 -6.69 13.47 9.85
CA LYS A 277 -6.34 14.90 9.75
C LYS A 277 -7.37 15.80 10.44
N GLU A 278 -6.91 16.99 10.81
CA GLU A 278 -7.77 18.08 11.29
C GLU A 278 -8.81 18.51 10.24
N ASP A 279 -9.81 19.30 10.67
CA ASP A 279 -10.88 19.85 9.83
C ASP A 279 -11.78 18.81 9.14
N LEU A 280 -11.93 17.62 9.73
CA LEU A 280 -12.88 16.62 9.25
C LEU A 280 -14.31 17.15 9.41
N ASP A 281 -15.02 17.31 8.29
CA ASP A 281 -16.41 17.77 8.28
C ASP A 281 -17.37 16.59 8.02
N LEU A 282 -18.13 16.21 9.05
CA LEU A 282 -19.12 15.13 8.98
C LEU A 282 -20.54 15.61 8.65
N GLY A 283 -20.72 16.90 8.32
CA GLY A 283 -22.01 17.48 7.92
C GLY A 283 -23.03 17.74 9.05
N ASP A 284 -22.86 17.12 10.22
CA ASP A 284 -23.75 17.26 11.39
C ASP A 284 -23.36 18.44 12.28
N LYS A 285 -23.46 19.66 11.74
CA LYS A 285 -23.20 20.88 12.52
C LYS A 285 -24.47 21.31 13.25
N ASN A 286 -24.66 20.84 14.48
CA ASN A 286 -25.47 21.59 15.43
C ASN A 286 -24.60 22.69 16.03
N GLU A 287 -24.54 23.83 15.34
CA GLU A 287 -23.65 24.94 15.70
C GLU A 287 -23.89 25.47 17.11
N GLU A 288 -25.13 25.44 17.61
CA GLU A 288 -25.46 25.89 18.96
C GLU A 288 -24.87 24.94 20.01
N LYS A 289 -25.12 23.63 19.88
CA LYS A 289 -24.56 22.62 20.80
C LYS A 289 -23.04 22.60 20.75
N GLU A 290 -22.43 22.73 19.57
CA GLU A 290 -20.97 22.80 19.45
C GLU A 290 -20.38 24.05 20.13
N LYS A 291 -21.04 25.20 20.02
CA LYS A 291 -20.61 26.43 20.70
C LYS A 291 -20.71 26.30 22.22
N GLU A 292 -21.80 25.73 22.74
CA GLU A 292 -21.99 25.48 24.16
C GLU A 292 -20.90 24.57 24.73
N VAL A 293 -20.67 23.42 24.09
CA VAL A 293 -19.64 22.46 24.54
C VAL A 293 -18.24 23.06 24.46
N LYS A 294 -17.92 23.80 23.39
CA LYS A 294 -16.64 24.52 23.28
C LYS A 294 -16.46 25.54 24.39
N GLN A 295 -17.52 26.25 24.78
CA GLN A 295 -17.47 27.20 25.89
C GLN A 295 -17.26 26.48 27.24
N GLU A 296 -18.01 25.40 27.49
CA GLU A 296 -17.97 24.64 28.74
C GLU A 296 -16.59 24.01 29.02
N PHE A 297 -15.93 23.54 27.97
CA PHE A 297 -14.63 22.85 28.03
C PHE A 297 -13.44 23.74 27.65
N SER A 298 -13.65 25.02 27.35
CA SER A 298 -12.58 25.95 26.95
C SER A 298 -11.43 26.00 27.97
N GLN A 299 -11.77 26.16 29.26
CA GLN A 299 -10.82 26.13 30.37
C GLN A 299 -10.06 24.80 30.46
N THR A 300 -10.75 23.67 30.25
CA THR A 300 -10.15 22.34 30.27
C THR A 300 -9.15 22.17 29.13
N CYS A 301 -9.49 22.61 27.92
CA CYS A 301 -8.61 22.59 26.76
C CYS A 301 -7.35 23.46 26.99
N GLU A 302 -7.50 24.67 27.52
CA GLU A 302 -6.38 25.56 27.86
C GLU A 302 -5.48 24.94 28.94
N TRP A 303 -6.06 24.32 29.96
CA TRP A 303 -5.34 23.65 31.03
C TRP A 303 -4.53 22.45 30.51
N ILE A 304 -5.13 21.58 29.69
CA ILE A 304 -4.44 20.46 29.03
C ILE A 304 -3.33 21.00 28.13
N LYS A 305 -3.61 22.03 27.32
CA LYS A 305 -2.63 22.65 26.43
C LYS A 305 -1.44 23.21 27.20
N LYS A 306 -1.67 23.85 28.35
CA LYS A 306 -0.61 24.35 29.23
C LYS A 306 0.26 23.22 29.77
N ARG A 307 -0.35 22.08 30.17
CA ARG A 307 0.39 20.89 30.63
C ARG A 307 1.23 20.27 29.52
N LEU A 308 0.65 20.09 28.34
CA LEU A 308 1.32 19.44 27.21
C LEU A 308 2.35 20.34 26.52
N GLY A 309 2.27 21.66 26.72
CA GLY A 309 3.26 22.62 26.24
C GLY A 309 3.46 22.53 24.72
N GLU A 310 4.70 22.34 24.29
CA GLU A 310 5.04 22.27 22.85
C GLU A 310 4.73 20.92 22.17
N LYS A 311 4.34 19.89 22.94
CA LYS A 311 4.03 18.56 22.40
C LYS A 311 2.83 18.56 21.44
N VAL A 312 1.93 19.54 21.58
CA VAL A 312 0.72 19.70 20.75
C VAL A 312 0.64 21.12 20.21
N ALA A 313 0.02 21.32 19.05
CA ALA A 313 -0.30 22.65 18.54
C ALA A 313 -1.39 23.31 19.37
N ARG A 314 -2.51 22.60 19.56
CA ARG A 314 -3.70 23.03 20.32
C ARG A 314 -4.47 21.81 20.83
N VAL A 315 -5.48 22.07 21.66
CA VAL A 315 -6.40 21.07 22.20
C VAL A 315 -7.81 21.46 21.79
N ASP A 316 -8.49 20.58 21.05
CA ASP A 316 -9.80 20.85 20.48
C ASP A 316 -10.84 19.82 20.97
N ILE A 317 -12.12 20.16 20.88
CA ILE A 317 -13.21 19.21 21.06
C ILE A 317 -13.36 18.38 19.79
N SER A 318 -13.35 17.05 19.93
CA SER A 318 -13.50 16.16 18.79
C SER A 318 -14.95 16.10 18.32
N ASN A 319 -15.12 15.98 17.00
CA ASN A 319 -16.40 15.63 16.37
C ASN A 319 -16.42 14.19 15.81
N ARG A 320 -15.31 13.45 15.93
CA ARG A 320 -15.14 12.10 15.35
C ARG A 320 -15.14 10.96 16.38
N LEU A 321 -14.94 11.30 17.65
CA LEU A 321 -14.93 10.35 18.76
C LEU A 321 -16.33 10.11 19.33
N SER A 322 -16.55 8.91 19.86
CA SER A 322 -17.74 8.48 20.59
C SER A 322 -17.36 7.80 21.89
N THR A 323 -16.55 6.74 21.83
CA THR A 323 -16.16 5.92 22.99
C THR A 323 -14.75 6.22 23.48
N SER A 324 -13.85 6.67 22.62
CA SER A 324 -12.49 7.03 23.03
C SER A 324 -12.44 8.37 23.76
N PRO A 325 -11.56 8.54 24.77
CA PRO A 325 -11.41 9.79 25.51
C PRO A 325 -10.74 10.91 24.69
N CYS A 326 -9.81 10.56 23.82
CA CYS A 326 -8.99 11.52 23.07
C CYS A 326 -8.26 10.86 21.91
N VAL A 327 -7.81 11.68 20.96
CA VAL A 327 -7.02 11.26 19.79
C VAL A 327 -6.04 12.36 19.38
N LEU A 328 -4.99 12.00 18.64
CA LEU A 328 -4.06 12.95 18.03
C LEU A 328 -4.28 13.01 16.53
N VAL A 329 -4.71 14.16 16.04
CA VAL A 329 -4.84 14.42 14.60
C VAL A 329 -3.63 15.20 14.08
N THR A 330 -3.34 15.00 12.80
CA THR A 330 -2.28 15.73 12.10
C THR A 330 -2.81 16.97 11.41
N GLY A 331 -1.93 17.94 11.17
CA GLY A 331 -2.30 19.13 10.42
C GLY A 331 -2.67 18.79 8.97
N LYS A 332 -3.51 19.61 8.36
CA LYS A 332 -4.07 19.35 7.02
C LYS A 332 -3.00 19.03 5.95
N PHE A 333 -1.89 19.76 5.99
CA PHE A 333 -0.79 19.64 5.02
C PHE A 333 0.42 18.84 5.56
N GLY A 334 0.35 18.35 6.80
CA GLY A 334 1.42 17.58 7.43
C GLY A 334 1.41 16.10 7.02
N TRP A 335 2.46 15.39 7.44
CA TRP A 335 2.49 13.93 7.39
C TRP A 335 1.49 13.32 8.37
N SER A 336 0.77 12.29 7.92
CA SER A 336 0.02 11.39 8.80
C SER A 336 0.97 10.57 9.68
N ALA A 337 0.44 9.87 10.68
CA ALA A 337 1.22 8.93 11.48
C ALA A 337 1.86 7.82 10.61
N ASN A 338 1.11 7.32 9.64
CA ASN A 338 1.58 6.30 8.71
C ASN A 338 2.70 6.81 7.80
N MET A 339 2.56 8.02 7.24
CA MET A 339 3.60 8.65 6.43
C MET A 339 4.87 8.93 7.23
N GLU A 340 4.72 9.41 8.47
CA GLU A 340 5.86 9.64 9.37
C GLU A 340 6.64 8.34 9.61
N ARG A 341 5.92 7.23 9.86
CA ARG A 341 6.51 5.89 10.03
C ARG A 341 7.25 5.44 8.76
N LEU A 342 6.64 5.58 7.58
CA LEU A 342 7.25 5.20 6.31
C LEU A 342 8.52 6.01 6.02
N MET A 343 8.47 7.33 6.21
CA MET A 343 9.59 8.22 5.98
C MET A 343 10.75 7.95 6.95
N ARG A 344 10.46 7.68 8.23
CA ARG A 344 11.49 7.24 9.21
C ARG A 344 12.16 5.92 8.79
N ALA A 345 11.41 4.99 8.18
CA ALA A 345 11.95 3.71 7.73
C ALA A 345 12.80 3.82 6.45
N GLN A 346 12.48 4.77 5.55
CA GLN A 346 13.18 4.96 4.28
C GLN A 346 14.37 5.92 4.35
N THR A 347 14.35 6.89 5.27
CA THR A 347 15.40 7.91 5.35
C THR A 347 16.66 7.32 5.98
N MET A 348 17.66 6.98 5.15
CA MET A 348 19.03 6.63 5.59
C MET A 348 19.94 7.87 5.77
N GLY A 349 19.37 9.06 5.96
CA GLY A 349 20.10 10.35 6.04
C GLY A 349 19.59 11.26 7.17
N ASP A 350 20.08 12.51 7.24
CA ASP A 350 19.74 13.47 8.30
C ASP A 350 18.26 13.94 8.20
N PRO A 351 17.39 13.57 9.15
CA PRO A 351 15.96 13.88 9.11
C PRO A 351 15.64 15.35 9.41
N SER A 352 16.62 16.18 9.78
CA SER A 352 16.45 17.59 10.15
C SER A 352 15.77 18.43 9.06
N SER A 353 16.06 18.15 7.79
CA SER A 353 15.46 18.87 6.65
C SER A 353 13.97 18.59 6.44
N LEU A 354 13.43 17.51 7.00
CA LEU A 354 12.02 17.10 6.87
C LEU A 354 11.23 17.30 8.18
N GLU A 355 11.86 17.89 9.21
CA GLU A 355 11.23 18.08 10.51
C GLU A 355 10.03 19.03 10.45
N PHE A 356 10.03 20.00 9.53
CA PHE A 356 8.87 20.88 9.31
C PHE A 356 7.63 20.14 8.79
N MET A 357 7.80 18.96 8.18
CA MET A 357 6.70 18.10 7.72
C MET A 357 6.06 17.32 8.87
N LYS A 358 6.77 17.15 9.99
CA LYS A 358 6.20 16.68 11.27
C LYS A 358 5.38 17.80 11.87
N SER A 359 4.18 18.04 11.33
CA SER A 359 3.29 19.08 11.85
C SER A 359 3.02 18.84 13.32
N ARG A 360 3.03 19.89 14.14
CA ARG A 360 2.58 19.81 15.52
C ARG A 360 1.15 19.28 15.54
N ARG A 361 0.91 18.22 16.32
CA ARG A 361 -0.35 17.47 16.37
C ARG A 361 -1.42 18.25 17.12
N VAL A 362 -2.67 18.06 16.78
CA VAL A 362 -3.81 18.60 17.54
C VAL A 362 -4.36 17.49 18.42
N PHE A 363 -4.51 17.76 19.71
CA PHE A 363 -5.07 16.79 20.65
C PHE A 363 -6.57 17.02 20.77
N GLU A 364 -7.36 16.13 20.16
CA GLU A 364 -8.80 16.22 20.24
C GLU A 364 -9.30 15.41 21.44
N ILE A 365 -10.20 15.99 22.25
CA ILE A 365 -10.80 15.33 23.41
C ILE A 365 -12.30 15.08 23.20
N ASN A 366 -12.80 14.00 23.79
CA ASN A 366 -14.21 13.64 23.78
C ASN A 366 -14.90 14.15 25.07
N PRO A 367 -15.74 15.20 24.99
CA PRO A 367 -16.40 15.80 26.15
C PRO A 367 -17.43 14.87 26.80
N GLU A 368 -17.91 13.84 26.09
CA GLU A 368 -18.88 12.89 26.61
C GLU A 368 -18.22 11.79 27.47
N HIS A 369 -16.91 11.57 27.30
CA HIS A 369 -16.18 10.52 27.98
C HIS A 369 -15.98 10.80 29.50
N PRO A 370 -16.21 9.82 30.39
CA PRO A 370 -16.09 10.01 31.85
C PRO A 370 -14.74 10.56 32.32
N ILE A 371 -13.64 10.11 31.72
CA ILE A 371 -12.29 10.61 32.06
C ILE A 371 -12.19 12.12 31.78
N ILE A 372 -12.68 12.58 30.63
CA ILE A 372 -12.60 14.00 30.24
C ILE A 372 -13.52 14.86 31.11
N LYS A 373 -14.69 14.34 31.50
CA LYS A 373 -15.58 15.01 32.47
C LYS A 373 -14.91 15.16 33.84
N ASN A 374 -14.26 14.12 34.35
CA ASN A 374 -13.53 14.20 35.62
C ASN A 374 -12.35 15.17 35.55
N LEU A 375 -11.60 15.18 34.44
CA LEU A 375 -10.53 16.16 34.22
C LEU A 375 -11.06 17.59 34.09
N SER A 376 -12.25 17.78 33.51
CA SER A 376 -12.92 19.07 33.47
C SER A 376 -13.21 19.59 34.88
N VAL A 377 -13.69 18.74 35.80
CA VAL A 377 -13.86 19.10 37.21
C VAL A 377 -12.52 19.43 37.86
N ALA A 378 -11.52 18.56 37.72
CA ALA A 378 -10.19 18.77 38.31
C ALA A 378 -9.55 20.08 37.84
N SER A 379 -9.65 20.42 36.55
CA SER A 379 -9.12 21.67 35.99
C SER A 379 -9.75 22.93 36.61
N LYS A 380 -10.98 22.82 37.13
CA LYS A 380 -11.74 23.92 37.74
C LYS A 380 -11.53 23.99 39.25
N THR A 381 -11.39 22.85 39.93
CA THR A 381 -11.33 22.79 41.41
C THR A 381 -9.92 22.65 41.97
N CYS A 382 -9.05 21.92 41.29
CA CYS A 382 -7.70 21.58 41.74
C CYS A 382 -6.71 21.48 40.56
N PRO A 383 -6.44 22.60 39.85
CA PRO A 383 -5.67 22.59 38.61
C PRO A 383 -4.21 22.13 38.77
N ASP A 384 -3.64 22.18 39.97
CA ASP A 384 -2.28 21.76 40.28
C ASP A 384 -2.22 20.34 40.90
N ASP A 385 -3.33 19.60 40.89
CA ASP A 385 -3.38 18.23 41.42
C ASP A 385 -2.40 17.30 40.66
N PRO A 386 -1.44 16.67 41.36
CA PRO A 386 -0.43 15.84 40.70
C PRO A 386 -1.00 14.62 39.98
N GLU A 387 -2.11 14.04 40.44
CA GLU A 387 -2.74 12.89 39.79
C GLU A 387 -3.45 13.30 38.50
N ALA A 388 -4.18 14.41 38.52
CA ALA A 388 -4.83 14.96 37.34
C ALA A 388 -3.81 15.33 36.25
N LEU A 389 -2.69 15.96 36.62
CA LEU A 389 -1.62 16.30 35.67
C LEU A 389 -0.93 15.05 35.10
N ARG A 390 -0.72 14.00 35.90
CA ARG A 390 -0.19 12.71 35.41
C ARG A 390 -1.17 12.02 34.47
N ALA A 391 -2.47 12.08 34.76
CA ALA A 391 -3.51 11.51 33.91
C ALA A 391 -3.52 12.19 32.52
N VAL A 392 -3.33 13.51 32.45
CA VAL A 392 -3.19 14.24 31.17
C VAL A 392 -1.98 13.75 30.36
N ASP A 393 -0.82 13.59 31.01
CA ASP A 393 0.37 13.10 30.31
C ASP A 393 0.16 11.68 29.77
N LEU A 394 -0.44 10.80 30.58
CA LEU A 394 -0.69 9.43 30.16
C LEU A 394 -1.74 9.34 29.05
N LEU A 395 -2.80 10.16 29.11
CA LEU A 395 -3.78 10.25 28.02
C LEU A 395 -3.11 10.65 26.72
N PHE A 396 -2.22 11.65 26.76
CA PHE A 396 -1.46 12.06 25.58
C PHE A 396 -0.58 10.93 25.04
N GLU A 397 0.18 10.24 25.90
CA GLU A 397 1.05 9.15 25.46
C GLU A 397 0.28 7.93 24.96
N THR A 398 -0.88 7.64 25.56
CA THR A 398 -1.78 6.58 25.08
C THR A 398 -2.39 6.96 23.74
N ALA A 399 -2.78 8.23 23.57
CA ALA A 399 -3.28 8.76 22.31
C ALA A 399 -2.24 8.72 21.19
N LEU A 400 -0.94 8.85 21.49
CA LEU A 400 0.11 8.65 20.50
C LEU A 400 0.01 7.27 19.87
N ILE A 401 -0.09 6.24 20.71
CA ILE A 401 -0.16 4.85 20.26
C ILE A 401 -1.48 4.61 19.51
N SER A 402 -2.62 4.98 20.10
CA SER A 402 -3.92 4.70 19.47
C SER A 402 -4.13 5.47 18.17
N SER A 403 -3.41 6.58 17.97
CA SER A 403 -3.41 7.37 16.72
C SER A 403 -2.35 6.90 15.71
N GLY A 404 -1.62 5.82 16.00
CA GLY A 404 -0.63 5.21 15.10
C GLY A 404 0.77 5.82 15.14
N PHE A 405 1.06 6.72 16.08
CA PHE A 405 2.40 7.29 16.25
C PHE A 405 3.30 6.39 17.10
N THR A 406 4.59 6.43 16.79
CA THR A 406 5.62 5.84 17.65
C THR A 406 5.91 6.76 18.84
N PRO A 407 5.80 6.29 20.09
CA PRO A 407 6.24 7.04 21.26
C PRO A 407 7.74 7.34 21.20
N ASP A 408 8.15 8.53 21.61
CA ASP A 408 9.57 8.92 21.59
C ASP A 408 10.41 8.11 22.59
N ASN A 409 9.81 7.77 23.74
CA ASN A 409 10.46 6.97 24.78
C ASN A 409 9.52 5.87 25.32
N PRO A 410 9.50 4.68 24.69
CA PRO A 410 8.66 3.57 25.12
C PRO A 410 8.90 3.11 26.56
N LYS A 411 10.11 3.30 27.10
CA LYS A 411 10.47 2.95 28.47
C LYS A 411 9.81 3.87 29.51
N GLU A 412 9.68 5.15 29.19
CA GLU A 412 9.03 6.10 30.10
C GLU A 412 7.53 5.82 30.19
N LEU A 413 6.88 5.57 29.06
CA LEU A 413 5.47 5.20 29.01
C LEU A 413 5.20 3.90 29.78
N SER A 414 6.01 2.85 29.58
CA SER A 414 5.84 1.60 30.33
C SER A 414 6.03 1.80 31.84
N GLY A 415 6.99 2.63 32.24
CA GLY A 415 7.19 3.02 33.64
C GLY A 415 5.96 3.67 34.26
N LYS A 416 5.34 4.64 33.56
CA LYS A 416 4.09 5.30 34.00
C LYS A 416 2.93 4.33 34.13
N ILE A 417 2.78 3.42 33.17
CA ILE A 417 1.75 2.37 33.21
C ILE A 417 1.97 1.46 34.43
N TYR A 418 3.20 1.00 34.67
CA TYR A 418 3.53 0.15 35.81
C TYR A 418 3.30 0.84 37.15
N GLU A 419 3.65 2.13 37.27
CA GLU A 419 3.39 2.92 38.47
C GLU A 419 1.89 3.02 38.76
N MET A 420 1.08 3.37 37.75
CA MET A 420 -0.37 3.43 37.92
C MET A 420 -0.99 2.08 38.29
N MET A 421 -0.53 0.99 37.65
CA MET A 421 -0.98 -0.36 38.00
C MET A 421 -0.63 -0.68 39.46
N GLY A 422 0.58 -0.33 39.90
CA GLY A 422 1.01 -0.45 41.29
C GLY A 422 0.08 0.29 42.26
N THR A 423 -0.27 1.54 41.96
CA THR A 423 -1.23 2.32 42.77
C THR A 423 -2.63 1.71 42.75
N ALA A 424 -3.13 1.30 41.58
CA ALA A 424 -4.48 0.76 41.41
C ALA A 424 -4.67 -0.63 42.04
N PHE A 425 -3.59 -1.41 42.18
CA PHE A 425 -3.59 -2.74 42.79
C PHE A 425 -3.14 -2.76 44.25
N SER A 426 -2.59 -1.66 44.75
CA SER A 426 -2.22 -1.51 46.15
C SER A 426 -3.41 -1.90 47.04
N GLY A 427 -3.24 -3.00 47.80
CA GLY A 427 -4.25 -3.53 48.72
C GLY A 427 -5.38 -4.38 48.14
N LYS A 428 -5.47 -4.61 46.81
CA LYS A 428 -6.57 -5.41 46.22
C LYS A 428 -6.35 -6.92 46.24
N TRP A 429 -5.10 -7.37 46.08
CA TRP A 429 -4.73 -8.80 46.08
C TRP A 429 -3.57 -9.11 47.01
N ALA A 430 -3.33 -8.26 48.00
CA ALA A 430 -2.37 -8.57 49.06
C ALA A 430 -2.84 -9.86 49.76
N PRO A 431 -2.00 -10.91 49.85
CA PRO A 431 -2.36 -12.10 50.61
C PRO A 431 -2.65 -11.70 52.06
N ALA A 432 -3.77 -12.17 52.61
CA ALA A 432 -4.08 -12.00 54.02
C ALA A 432 -2.95 -12.63 54.84
N ALA A 433 -2.11 -11.77 55.44
CA ALA A 433 -0.97 -12.13 56.27
C ALA A 433 -0.02 -13.20 55.66
N ALA A 434 0.83 -12.79 54.72
CA ALA A 434 2.13 -13.45 54.62
C ALA A 434 3.04 -12.81 55.68
N GLU A 435 3.54 -13.63 56.61
CA GLU A 435 4.51 -13.23 57.63
C GLU A 435 5.63 -12.40 57.00
N VAL A 436 5.95 -11.30 57.67
CA VAL A 436 7.03 -10.38 57.31
C VAL A 436 8.34 -11.18 57.21
N TYR A 437 8.79 -11.48 55.99
CA TYR A 437 10.16 -11.92 55.77
C TYR A 437 11.07 -10.71 55.97
N GLN A 438 11.67 -10.60 57.15
CA GLN A 438 12.80 -9.70 57.37
C GLN A 438 14.01 -10.26 56.62
N PRO A 439 14.62 -9.52 55.67
CA PRO A 439 15.89 -9.95 55.09
C PRO A 439 16.96 -9.90 56.19
N GLN A 440 17.52 -11.07 56.54
CA GLN A 440 18.73 -11.09 57.36
C GLN A 440 19.89 -10.45 56.58
N PRO A 441 20.78 -9.69 57.25
CA PRO A 441 21.96 -9.13 56.62
C PRO A 441 22.85 -10.26 56.11
N SER A 442 23.05 -10.31 54.79
CA SER A 442 23.96 -11.23 54.12
C SER A 442 25.39 -11.04 54.65
N GLN A 443 25.99 -12.10 55.18
CA GLN A 443 27.43 -12.14 55.46
C GLN A 443 28.22 -12.04 54.14
N PRO A 444 29.43 -11.44 54.15
CA PRO A 444 30.26 -11.39 52.96
C PRO A 444 30.77 -12.81 52.64
N VAL A 445 30.44 -13.30 51.46
CA VAL A 445 30.99 -14.55 50.91
C VAL A 445 32.29 -14.19 50.18
N GLU A 446 33.42 -14.74 50.63
CA GLU A 446 34.69 -14.66 49.92
C GLU A 446 34.61 -15.34 48.54
N PRO A 447 35.24 -14.79 47.49
CA PRO A 447 35.21 -15.37 46.17
C PRO A 447 36.10 -16.62 46.10
N GLN A 448 35.48 -17.81 46.03
CA GLN A 448 36.15 -19.02 45.58
C GLN A 448 36.23 -19.02 44.04
N TYR A 449 37.46 -18.94 43.52
CA TYR A 449 37.77 -19.15 42.12
C TYR A 449 37.40 -20.58 41.71
N ALA A 450 36.38 -20.72 40.85
CA ALA A 450 36.06 -21.95 40.14
C ALA A 450 36.52 -21.83 38.68
N ASN A 451 37.16 -22.90 38.22
CA ASN A 451 37.98 -22.99 37.02
C ASN A 451 37.28 -22.57 35.73
N ALA A 452 38.06 -21.90 34.86
CA ALA A 452 37.71 -21.58 33.49
C ALA A 452 37.41 -22.86 32.69
N PHE A 453 36.25 -22.88 32.02
CA PHE A 453 36.02 -23.78 30.91
C PHE A 453 36.76 -23.21 29.69
N GLU A 454 37.80 -23.90 29.23
CA GLU A 454 38.46 -23.63 27.96
C GLU A 454 37.48 -23.94 26.82
N ALA A 455 37.16 -22.94 26.01
CA ALA A 455 36.47 -23.11 24.75
C ALA A 455 37.49 -23.60 23.71
N GLU A 456 37.27 -24.81 23.19
CA GLU A 456 38.08 -25.39 22.13
C GLU A 456 37.81 -24.64 20.81
N VAL A 457 38.85 -23.96 20.32
CA VAL A 457 38.85 -23.24 19.03
C VAL A 457 39.07 -24.27 17.92
N VAL A 458 38.06 -24.49 17.08
CA VAL A 458 38.18 -25.30 15.87
C VAL A 458 38.81 -24.45 14.76
N GLU A 459 40.04 -24.76 14.37
CA GLU A 459 40.71 -24.12 13.24
C GLU A 459 40.13 -24.58 11.87
N PRO A 460 40.08 -23.69 10.86
CA PRO A 460 39.64 -24.06 9.51
C PRO A 460 40.71 -24.89 8.78
N VAL A 461 40.27 -26.01 8.19
CA VAL A 461 41.12 -26.90 7.39
C VAL A 461 41.47 -26.25 6.04
N GLU A 462 42.77 -26.07 5.78
CA GLU A 462 43.31 -25.68 4.48
C GLU A 462 43.05 -26.79 3.42
N ALA A 463 42.42 -26.41 2.31
CA ALA A 463 42.34 -27.24 1.12
C ALA A 463 43.72 -27.27 0.43
N GLY A 464 44.49 -28.31 0.71
CA GLY A 464 45.73 -28.61 0.00
C GLY A 464 45.48 -28.88 -1.49
N ARG A 465 45.98 -28.00 -2.35
CA ARG A 465 46.35 -28.35 -3.74
C ARG A 465 47.60 -29.23 -3.69
N GLN A 466 47.57 -30.38 -4.36
CA GLN A 466 48.76 -30.86 -5.06
C GLN A 466 48.41 -31.68 -6.31
N LYS A 467 48.93 -31.14 -7.42
CA LYS A 467 49.40 -31.74 -8.68
C LYS A 467 48.42 -32.48 -9.58
#